data_AF-A0A955NLJ9-F1
#
_entry.id   AF-A0A955NLJ9-F1
#
_cell.length_a   1.000
_cell.length_b   1.000
_cell.length_c   1.000
_cell.angle_alpha   90.00
_cell.angle_beta   90.00
_cell.angle_gamma   90.00
#
_symmetry.space_group_name_H-M   'P 1'
#
loop_
_entity.id
_entity.type
_entity.pdbx_description
1 polymer ?
#
loop_
_entity_poly.entity_id
_entity_poly.type
_entity_poly.pdbx_seq_one_letter_code
_entity_poly.pdbx_strand_id
1 'polypeptide(L)'
;MKDYELLGSFYLGCKQDPDQGTLMDEPILYDSKDLTTHAVCVGMTGSGKTGLGIALLEEAAIDGVPSIVIDPKGDMANLFLSFPTLDPKDFLPWIDESEAARQGRTASEQAEWTSNLWRKGLGEWGQSPDRIQKYADSGERVLYTPGSFAARPIALLRSLNAPPANVLEDQD
;
A
#
# COMPACT_ATOMS: atom_id res chain seq x y z
N MET A 1 12.95 18.75 7.69
CA MET A 1 11.99 17.87 6.99
C MET A 1 12.38 17.93 5.53
N LYS A 2 12.81 16.83 4.92
CA LYS A 2 13.19 16.84 3.51
C LYS A 2 11.90 17.00 2.71
N ASP A 3 11.85 18.02 1.87
CA ASP A 3 10.67 18.30 1.06
C ASP A 3 10.68 17.36 -0.15
N TYR A 4 10.04 16.20 -0.01
CA TYR A 4 9.92 15.19 -1.07
C TYR A 4 8.49 15.10 -1.64
N GLU A 5 7.57 15.94 -1.17
CA GLU A 5 6.19 15.98 -1.61
C GLU A 5 6.06 16.86 -2.86
N LEU A 6 6.53 16.33 -3.99
CA LEU A 6 6.50 17.00 -5.29
C LEU A 6 5.51 16.27 -6.21
N LEU A 7 4.55 17.01 -6.78
CA LEU A 7 3.54 16.41 -7.67
C LEU A 7 4.21 15.68 -8.84
N GLY A 8 3.82 14.43 -9.05
CA GLY A 8 4.34 13.56 -10.09
C GLY A 8 5.72 12.97 -9.78
N SER A 9 6.22 13.11 -8.54
CA SER A 9 7.49 12.53 -8.09
C SER A 9 7.25 11.59 -6.91
N PHE A 10 7.31 10.29 -7.16
CA PHE A 10 7.02 9.26 -6.16
C PHE A 10 8.21 9.03 -5.24
N TYR A 11 8.00 9.10 -3.93
CA TYR A 11 9.04 8.79 -2.95
C TYR A 11 9.20 7.28 -2.77
N LEU A 12 10.38 6.74 -3.13
CA LEU A 12 10.69 5.31 -3.04
C LEU A 12 11.69 4.96 -1.93
N GLY A 13 11.93 5.88 -0.99
CA GLY A 13 12.89 5.73 0.09
C GLY A 13 14.13 6.60 -0.10
N CYS A 14 15.28 6.12 0.33
CA CYS A 14 16.55 6.85 0.34
C CYS A 14 17.63 6.07 -0.39
N LYS A 15 18.60 6.78 -0.96
CA LYS A 15 19.77 6.16 -1.57
C LYS A 15 20.56 5.38 -0.53
N GLN A 16 21.21 4.32 -0.98
CA GLN A 16 22.12 3.53 -0.18
C GLN A 16 23.53 3.68 -0.75
N ASP A 17 24.53 3.78 0.12
CA ASP A 17 25.94 3.65 -0.25
C ASP A 17 26.19 2.25 -0.80
N PRO A 18 26.58 2.10 -2.07
CA PRO A 18 26.77 0.80 -2.69
C PRO A 18 27.96 0.02 -2.10
N ASP A 19 28.94 0.71 -1.52
CA ASP A 19 30.15 0.10 -0.96
C ASP A 19 29.96 -0.24 0.53
N GLN A 20 29.29 0.64 1.28
CA GLN A 20 29.11 0.50 2.73
C GLN A 20 27.77 -0.13 3.13
N GLY A 21 26.79 -0.16 2.23
CA GLY A 21 25.44 -0.61 2.52
C GLY A 21 24.68 0.31 3.49
N THR A 22 25.20 1.51 3.76
CA THR A 22 24.60 2.48 4.68
C THR A 22 23.57 3.35 3.96
N LEU A 23 22.47 3.67 4.65
CA LEU A 23 21.47 4.59 4.11
C LEU A 23 22.05 6.01 4.06
N MET A 24 21.87 6.67 2.93
CA MET A 24 22.20 8.07 2.73
C MET A 24 20.98 8.93 3.05
N ASP A 25 21.23 10.21 3.32
CA ASP A 25 20.19 11.21 3.53
C ASP A 25 19.57 11.75 2.23
N GLU A 26 19.79 11.12 1.08
CA GLU A 26 19.22 11.58 -0.20
C GLU A 26 17.98 10.76 -0.58
N PRO A 27 16.80 11.38 -0.78
CA PRO A 27 15.61 10.65 -1.17
C PRO A 27 15.73 10.13 -2.62
N ILE A 28 15.10 8.99 -2.88
CA ILE A 28 14.87 8.47 -4.24
C ILE A 28 13.48 8.95 -4.66
N LEU A 29 13.46 9.90 -5.59
CA LEU A 29 12.23 10.42 -6.19
C LEU A 29 12.13 9.89 -7.62
N TYR A 30 11.05 9.19 -7.91
CA TYR A 30 10.80 8.55 -9.20
C TYR A 30 9.78 9.35 -10.01
N ASP A 31 10.08 9.69 -11.27
CA ASP A 31 9.16 10.44 -12.11
C ASP A 31 7.98 9.55 -12.52
N SER A 32 6.79 9.88 -12.04
CA SER A 32 5.55 9.14 -12.33
C SER A 32 5.25 9.05 -13.83
N LYS A 33 5.77 9.96 -14.66
CA LYS A 33 5.59 9.93 -16.13
C LYS A 33 6.23 8.70 -16.75
N ASP A 34 7.25 8.11 -16.13
CA ASP A 34 7.85 6.89 -16.63
C ASP A 34 6.85 5.71 -16.58
N LEU A 35 5.81 5.78 -15.74
CA LEU A 35 4.76 4.78 -15.62
C LEU A 35 3.66 4.88 -16.69
N THR A 36 3.67 5.90 -17.57
CA THR A 36 2.62 6.06 -18.59
C THR A 36 2.79 5.14 -19.80
N THR A 37 3.88 4.39 -19.87
CA THR A 37 4.09 3.36 -20.89
C THR A 37 3.78 2.00 -20.28
N HIS A 38 4.79 1.28 -19.77
CA HIS A 38 4.66 0.02 -19.05
C HIS A 38 5.87 -0.15 -18.13
N ALA A 39 5.66 -0.73 -16.95
CA ALA A 39 6.74 -1.10 -16.03
C ALA A 39 6.68 -2.60 -15.72
N VAL A 40 7.85 -3.19 -15.43
CA VAL A 40 7.95 -4.57 -14.97
C VAL A 40 8.87 -4.65 -13.76
N CYS A 41 8.39 -5.31 -12.70
CA CYS A 41 9.17 -5.55 -11.49
C CYS A 41 9.51 -7.04 -11.39
N VAL A 42 10.81 -7.36 -11.43
CA VAL A 42 11.33 -8.74 -11.37
C VAL A 42 12.20 -8.95 -10.13
N GLY A 43 12.20 -10.17 -9.60
CA GLY A 43 12.94 -10.52 -8.40
C GLY A 43 12.41 -11.77 -7.70
N MET A 44 13.22 -12.38 -6.83
CA MET A 44 12.84 -13.58 -6.08
C MET A 44 11.88 -13.26 -4.92
N THR A 45 11.26 -14.27 -4.30
CA THR A 45 10.47 -14.06 -3.06
C THR A 45 11.34 -13.42 -1.99
N GLY A 46 10.80 -12.45 -1.25
CA GLY A 46 11.55 -11.69 -0.24
C GLY A 46 12.40 -10.54 -0.79
N SER A 47 12.50 -10.35 -2.11
CA SER A 47 13.28 -9.26 -2.71
C SER A 47 12.61 -7.88 -2.65
N GLY A 48 11.49 -7.73 -1.94
CA GLY A 48 10.79 -6.45 -1.79
C GLY A 48 9.82 -6.05 -2.91
N LYS A 49 9.55 -6.90 -3.92
CA LYS A 49 8.63 -6.55 -5.04
C LYS A 49 7.25 -6.05 -4.58
N THR A 50 6.64 -6.78 -3.64
CA THR A 50 5.33 -6.41 -3.09
C THR A 50 5.41 -5.08 -2.34
N GLY A 51 6.48 -4.85 -1.58
CA GLY A 51 6.71 -3.58 -0.87
C GLY A 51 6.90 -2.40 -1.82
N LEU A 52 7.65 -2.60 -2.91
CA LEU A 52 7.77 -1.58 -3.97
C LEU A 52 6.41 -1.28 -4.63
N GLY A 53 5.61 -2.31 -4.91
CA GLY A 53 4.27 -2.14 -5.46
C GLY A 53 3.35 -1.35 -4.52
N ILE A 54 3.37 -1.67 -3.22
CA ILE A 54 2.63 -0.93 -2.19
C ILE A 54 3.06 0.53 -2.17
N ALA A 55 4.37 0.81 -2.11
CA ALA A 55 4.89 2.18 -2.11
C ALA A 55 4.42 2.94 -3.35
N LEU A 56 4.57 2.37 -4.55
CA LEU A 56 4.11 3.00 -5.79
C LEU A 56 2.60 3.32 -5.78
N LEU A 57 1.78 2.42 -5.23
CA LEU A 57 0.32 2.64 -5.12
C LEU A 57 -0.04 3.71 -4.08
N GLU A 58 0.69 3.77 -2.96
CA GLU A 58 0.52 4.82 -1.96
C GLU A 58 0.89 6.20 -2.53
N GLU A 59 2.03 6.31 -3.23
CA GLU A 59 2.45 7.55 -3.88
C GLU A 59 1.48 7.98 -4.98
N ALA A 60 1.05 7.04 -5.83
CA ALA A 60 0.05 7.31 -6.86
C ALA A 60 -1.27 7.81 -6.26
N ALA A 61 -1.73 7.20 -5.17
CA ALA A 61 -2.93 7.64 -4.48
C ALA A 61 -2.76 9.06 -3.91
N ILE A 62 -1.65 9.33 -3.21
CA ILE A 62 -1.33 10.66 -2.66
C ILE A 62 -1.35 11.76 -3.74
N ASP A 63 -0.93 11.44 -4.96
CA ASP A 63 -0.96 12.35 -6.13
C ASP A 63 -2.32 12.38 -6.87
N GLY A 64 -3.33 11.65 -6.39
CA GLY A 64 -4.66 11.61 -6.97
C GLY A 64 -4.77 10.78 -8.25
N VAL A 65 -3.81 9.87 -8.49
CA VAL A 65 -3.81 8.97 -9.64
C VAL A 65 -4.65 7.72 -9.32
N PRO A 66 -5.78 7.49 -10.02
CA PRO A 66 -6.62 6.32 -9.77
C PRO A 66 -5.91 5.04 -10.19
N SER A 67 -6.00 4.02 -9.34
CA SER A 67 -5.35 2.72 -9.55
C SER A 67 -6.36 1.57 -9.49
N ILE A 68 -6.28 0.66 -10.47
CA ILE A 68 -6.97 -0.63 -10.45
C ILE A 68 -5.92 -1.72 -10.28
N VAL A 69 -6.04 -2.52 -9.23
CA VAL A 69 -5.04 -3.53 -8.88
C VAL A 69 -5.65 -4.93 -8.99
N ILE A 70 -5.05 -5.77 -9.82
CA ILE A 70 -5.40 -7.18 -9.94
C ILE A 70 -4.38 -7.96 -9.12
N ASP A 71 -4.82 -8.48 -7.99
CA ASP A 71 -3.95 -9.14 -7.04
C ASP A 71 -4.38 -10.60 -6.79
N PRO A 72 -3.76 -11.57 -7.47
CA PRO A 72 -4.06 -12.98 -7.25
C PRO A 72 -3.49 -13.52 -5.93
N LYS A 73 -2.60 -12.79 -5.25
CA LYS A 73 -2.01 -13.22 -3.97
C LYS A 73 -2.80 -12.72 -2.77
N GLY A 74 -3.46 -11.57 -2.90
CA GLY A 74 -4.23 -10.93 -1.83
C GLY A 74 -3.39 -10.05 -0.90
N ASP A 75 -2.11 -9.85 -1.19
CA ASP A 75 -1.19 -9.03 -0.39
C ASP A 75 -1.52 -7.53 -0.44
N MET A 76 -2.22 -7.06 -1.48
CA MET A 76 -2.59 -5.64 -1.66
C MET A 76 -3.70 -5.20 -0.71
N ALA A 77 -4.40 -6.12 -0.05
CA ALA A 77 -5.33 -5.78 1.03
C ALA A 77 -4.62 -5.07 2.20
N ASN A 78 -3.30 -5.21 2.34
CA ASN A 78 -2.50 -4.48 3.32
C ASN A 78 -2.57 -2.95 3.13
N LEU A 79 -2.90 -2.45 1.94
CA LEU A 79 -3.11 -1.02 1.68
C LEU A 79 -4.26 -0.41 2.51
N PHE A 80 -5.14 -1.24 3.08
CA PHE A 80 -6.22 -0.83 3.98
C PHE A 80 -5.78 -0.74 5.45
N LEU A 81 -4.61 -1.28 5.80
CA LEU A 81 -4.04 -1.25 7.15
C LEU A 81 -3.23 0.04 7.39
N SER A 82 -3.80 1.17 6.96
CA SER A 82 -3.24 2.51 7.22
C SER A 82 -3.91 3.10 8.44
N PHE A 83 -3.17 3.32 9.53
CA PHE A 83 -3.70 3.87 10.78
C PHE A 83 -3.14 5.28 11.02
N PRO A 84 -3.86 6.36 10.65
CA PRO A 84 -3.31 7.72 10.70
C PRO A 84 -2.85 8.17 12.08
N THR A 85 -3.56 7.79 13.14
CA THR A 85 -3.22 8.14 14.53
C THR A 85 -2.11 7.24 15.11
N LEU A 86 -1.89 6.09 14.47
CA LEU A 86 -1.10 4.97 14.99
C LEU A 86 -1.54 4.60 16.42
N ASP A 87 -2.83 4.66 16.73
CA ASP A 87 -3.36 4.26 18.05
C ASP A 87 -3.26 2.73 18.19
N PRO A 88 -2.71 2.19 19.29
CA PRO A 88 -2.69 0.75 19.56
C PRO A 88 -4.04 0.04 19.34
N LYS A 89 -5.16 0.71 19.58
CA LYS A 89 -6.50 0.14 19.39
C LYS A 89 -6.81 -0.22 17.94
N ASP A 90 -6.21 0.49 16.98
CA ASP A 90 -6.42 0.20 15.56
C ASP A 90 -5.65 -1.06 15.12
N PHE A 91 -4.55 -1.38 15.82
CA PHE A 91 -3.76 -2.59 15.59
C PHE A 91 -4.38 -3.82 16.25
N LEU A 92 -5.02 -3.64 17.41
CA LEU A 92 -5.52 -4.73 18.26
C LEU A 92 -6.36 -5.80 17.50
N PRO A 93 -7.31 -5.45 16.60
CA PRO A 93 -8.10 -6.44 15.87
C PRO A 93 -7.28 -7.36 14.95
N TRP A 94 -6.05 -6.95 14.62
CA TRP A 94 -5.15 -7.64 13.69
C TRP A 94 -4.04 -8.40 14.41
N ILE A 95 -4.02 -8.37 15.75
CA ILE A 95 -3.03 -9.10 16.55
C ILE A 95 -3.46 -10.55 16.71
N ASP A 96 -2.55 -11.47 16.34
CA ASP A 96 -2.69 -12.88 16.67
C ASP A 96 -2.35 -13.10 18.15
N GLU A 97 -3.36 -13.44 18.95
CA GLU A 97 -3.21 -13.68 20.39
C GLU A 97 -2.23 -14.81 20.70
N SER A 98 -2.18 -15.84 19.85
CA SER A 98 -1.30 -16.99 20.06
C SER A 98 0.16 -16.63 19.84
N GLU A 99 0.45 -15.76 18.87
CA GLU A 99 1.79 -15.25 18.61
C GLU A 99 2.22 -14.25 19.69
N ALA A 100 1.30 -13.38 20.14
CA ALA A 100 1.56 -12.49 21.27
C ALA A 100 1.95 -13.30 22.54
N ALA A 101 1.20 -14.36 22.84
CA ALA A 101 1.47 -15.23 23.98
C ALA A 101 2.84 -15.92 23.90
N ARG A 102 3.27 -16.37 22.71
CA ARG A 102 4.62 -16.94 22.50
C ARG A 102 5.74 -15.95 22.80
N GLN A 103 5.48 -14.66 22.59
CA GLN A 103 6.39 -13.57 22.92
C GLN A 103 6.24 -13.06 24.35
N GLY A 104 5.40 -13.72 25.18
CA GLY A 104 5.17 -13.36 26.57
C GLY A 104 4.37 -12.07 26.76
N ARG A 105 3.57 -11.67 25.76
CA ARG A 105 2.73 -10.47 25.78
C ARG A 105 1.25 -10.82 25.64
N THR A 106 0.40 -10.00 26.21
CA THR A 106 -1.04 -9.97 25.88
C THR A 106 -1.25 -9.34 24.50
N ALA A 107 -2.43 -9.56 23.90
CA ALA A 107 -2.77 -8.93 22.61
C ALA A 107 -2.71 -7.40 22.68
N SER A 108 -3.15 -6.81 23.80
CA SER A 108 -3.08 -5.36 24.03
C SER A 108 -1.65 -4.85 24.12
N GLU A 109 -0.77 -5.54 24.85
CA GLU A 109 0.66 -5.18 24.94
C GLU A 109 1.36 -5.33 23.59
N GLN A 110 0.99 -6.35 22.81
CA GLN A 110 1.53 -6.56 21.46
C GLN A 110 1.03 -5.48 20.48
N ALA A 111 -0.22 -5.02 20.62
CA ALA A 111 -0.76 -3.92 19.83
C ALA A 111 -0.01 -2.60 20.12
N GLU A 112 0.22 -2.31 21.40
CA GLU A 112 1.00 -1.14 21.83
C GLU A 112 2.45 -1.20 21.35
N TRP A 113 3.08 -2.38 21.46
CA TRP A 113 4.41 -2.60 20.93
C TRP A 113 4.48 -2.38 19.41
N THR A 114 3.51 -2.92 18.66
CA THR A 114 3.43 -2.77 17.19
C THR A 114 3.23 -1.31 16.78
N SER A 115 2.32 -0.60 17.45
CA SER A 115 2.09 0.84 17.23
C SER A 115 3.38 1.65 17.43
N ASN A 116 4.12 1.39 18.51
CA ASN A 116 5.38 2.07 18.80
C ASN A 116 6.47 1.72 17.79
N LEU A 117 6.55 0.45 17.36
CA LEU A 117 7.47 0.01 16.31
C LEU A 117 7.21 0.77 15.00
N TRP A 118 5.95 0.88 14.58
CA TRP A 118 5.56 1.60 13.36
C TRP A 118 5.87 3.08 13.48
N ARG A 119 5.50 3.72 14.60
CA ARG A 119 5.78 5.15 14.84
C ARG A 119 7.27 5.45 14.76
N LYS A 120 8.11 4.60 15.36
CA LYS A 120 9.57 4.73 15.31
C LYS A 120 10.09 4.53 13.88
N GLY A 121 9.73 3.43 13.23
CA GLY A 121 10.21 3.09 11.89
C GLY A 121 9.83 4.14 10.85
N LEU A 122 8.56 4.55 10.81
CA LEU A 122 8.10 5.62 9.92
C LEU A 122 8.81 6.94 10.20
N GLY A 123 9.04 7.26 11.48
CA GLY A 123 9.79 8.43 11.90
C GLY A 123 11.25 8.42 11.41
N GLU A 124 11.91 7.26 11.39
CA GLU A 124 13.28 7.11 10.84
C GLU A 124 13.32 7.40 9.33
N TRP A 125 12.23 7.15 8.61
CA TRP A 125 12.07 7.50 7.19
C TRP A 125 11.50 8.90 6.95
N GLY A 126 11.32 9.70 8.01
CA GLY A 126 10.75 11.04 7.91
C GLY A 126 9.28 11.06 7.47
N GLN A 127 8.54 9.97 7.69
CA GLN A 127 7.11 9.87 7.41
C GLN A 127 6.32 10.14 8.69
N SER A 128 5.47 11.18 8.65
CA SER A 128 4.64 11.58 9.78
C SER A 128 3.25 10.94 9.74
N PRO A 129 2.55 10.89 10.89
CA PRO A 129 1.10 10.60 10.94
C PRO A 129 0.27 11.40 9.93
N ASP A 130 0.61 12.68 9.71
CA ASP A 130 -0.09 13.55 8.75
C ASP A 130 0.01 13.02 7.30
N ARG A 131 1.13 12.36 6.95
CA ARG A 131 1.29 11.74 5.64
C ARG A 131 0.41 10.51 5.48
N ILE A 132 0.30 9.70 6.54
CA ILE A 132 -0.63 8.56 6.57
C ILE A 132 -2.07 9.06 6.44
N GLN A 133 -2.41 10.18 7.08
CA GLN A 133 -3.71 10.84 6.93
C GLN A 133 -3.93 11.30 5.49
N LYS A 134 -2.93 11.95 4.86
CA LYS A 134 -2.99 12.35 3.44
C LYS A 134 -3.26 11.15 2.53
N TYR A 135 -2.59 10.02 2.75
CA TYR A 135 -2.87 8.78 2.04
C TYR A 135 -4.28 8.26 2.32
N ALA A 136 -4.73 8.27 3.57
CA ALA A 136 -6.09 7.82 3.93
C ALA A 136 -7.19 8.67 3.26
N ASP A 137 -6.92 9.97 3.06
CA ASP A 137 -7.83 10.95 2.45
C ASP A 137 -7.73 11.01 0.92
N SER A 138 -6.77 10.29 0.31
CA SER A 138 -6.48 10.35 -1.13
C SER A 138 -7.60 9.83 -2.05
N GLY A 139 -8.58 9.12 -1.49
CA GLY A 139 -9.74 8.66 -2.23
C GLY A 139 -10.41 7.42 -1.63
N GLU A 140 -11.49 6.98 -2.29
CA GLU A 140 -12.17 5.74 -1.91
C GLU A 140 -11.30 4.54 -2.26
N ARG A 141 -10.90 3.77 -1.24
CA ARG A 141 -10.28 2.46 -1.41
C ARG A 141 -11.35 1.38 -1.37
N VAL A 142 -11.40 0.56 -2.40
CA VAL A 142 -12.43 -0.47 -2.55
C VAL A 142 -11.80 -1.83 -2.81
N LEU A 143 -12.08 -2.80 -1.95
CA LEU A 143 -11.68 -4.18 -2.15
C LEU A 143 -12.82 -4.98 -2.78
N TYR A 144 -12.56 -5.57 -3.95
CA TYR A 144 -13.47 -6.49 -4.62
C TYR A 144 -13.01 -7.92 -4.42
N THR A 145 -13.91 -8.80 -4.01
CA THR A 145 -13.60 -10.21 -3.75
C THR A 145 -14.43 -11.13 -4.64
N PRO A 146 -13.84 -11.65 -5.74
CA PRO A 146 -14.46 -12.69 -6.52
C PRO A 146 -14.84 -13.92 -5.72
N GLY A 147 -16.10 -14.38 -5.83
CA GLY A 147 -16.55 -15.61 -5.19
C GLY A 147 -16.57 -15.59 -3.65
N SER A 148 -16.39 -14.42 -3.03
CA SER A 148 -16.41 -14.23 -1.58
C SER A 148 -17.18 -12.97 -1.21
N PHE A 149 -17.76 -12.96 -0.01
CA PHE A 149 -18.46 -11.82 0.58
C PHE A 149 -17.62 -11.10 1.64
N ALA A 150 -16.31 -11.39 1.70
CA ALA A 150 -15.40 -10.75 2.66
C ALA A 150 -15.24 -9.25 2.42
N ALA A 151 -15.40 -8.78 1.17
CA ALA A 151 -15.48 -7.37 0.82
C ALA A 151 -16.61 -7.15 -0.22
N ARG A 152 -16.46 -6.20 -1.16
CA ARG A 152 -17.48 -6.00 -2.20
C ARG A 152 -17.48 -7.20 -3.15
N PRO A 153 -18.56 -8.00 -3.22
CA PRO A 153 -18.58 -9.17 -4.09
C PRO A 153 -18.57 -8.73 -5.55
N ILE A 154 -17.83 -9.46 -6.39
CA ILE A 154 -17.89 -9.30 -7.84
C ILE A 154 -18.11 -10.66 -8.49
N ALA A 155 -19.05 -10.71 -9.43
CA ALA A 155 -19.25 -11.90 -10.27
C ALA A 155 -18.22 -11.87 -11.41
N LEU A 156 -17.24 -12.78 -11.36
CA LEU A 156 -16.27 -12.94 -12.46
C LEU A 156 -16.93 -13.42 -13.76
N LEU A 157 -17.97 -14.24 -13.61
CA LEU A 157 -18.76 -14.75 -14.72
C LEU A 157 -20.13 -14.09 -14.67
N ARG A 158 -20.30 -13.01 -15.44
CA ARG A 158 -21.63 -12.59 -15.88
C ARG A 158 -22.03 -13.43 -17.09
N SER A 159 -23.29 -13.34 -17.48
CA SER A 159 -23.79 -13.93 -18.72
C SER A 159 -22.81 -13.67 -19.87
N LEU A 160 -22.32 -14.74 -20.52
CA LEU A 160 -21.51 -14.68 -21.75
C LEU A 160 -22.37 -14.36 -22.98
N ASN A 161 -23.60 -13.88 -22.78
CA ASN A 161 -24.43 -13.43 -23.88
C ASN A 161 -23.76 -12.23 -24.56
N ALA A 162 -23.91 -12.17 -25.88
CA ALA A 162 -23.46 -11.01 -26.64
C ALA A 162 -24.05 -9.73 -26.02
N PRO A 163 -23.26 -8.64 -25.92
CA PRO A 163 -23.80 -7.34 -25.51
C PRO A 163 -24.96 -6.95 -26.44
N PRO A 164 -25.99 -6.24 -25.94
CA PRO A 164 -27.07 -5.77 -26.79
C PRO A 164 -26.51 -4.80 -27.85
N ALA A 165 -27.16 -4.75 -29.02
CA ALA A 165 -26.64 -4.04 -30.20
C ALA A 165 -26.24 -2.59 -29.91
N ASN A 166 -26.98 -1.91 -29.03
CA ASN A 166 -26.71 -0.53 -28.63
C ASN A 166 -25.39 -0.33 -27.87
N VAL A 167 -24.82 -1.36 -27.24
CA VAL A 167 -23.49 -1.30 -26.58
C VAL A 167 -22.38 -1.62 -27.57
N LEU A 168 -22.66 -2.44 -28.59
CA LEU A 168 -21.71 -2.75 -29.68
C LEU A 168 -21.59 -1.60 -30.69
N GLU A 169 -22.65 -0.81 -30.82
CA GLU A 169 -22.74 0.36 -31.71
C GLU A 169 -22.21 1.65 -31.05
N ASP A 170 -21.86 1.60 -29.76
CA ASP A 170 -21.24 2.71 -29.05
C ASP A 170 -19.78 2.87 -29.51
N GLN A 171 -19.46 4.02 -30.10
CA GLN A 171 -18.14 4.31 -30.72
C GLN A 171 -17.23 5.18 -29.84
N ASP A 172 -17.61 5.44 -28.60
CA ASP A 172 -16.84 6.27 -27.65
C ASP A 172 -15.74 5.48 -26.92
#